data_AF-A0A090S2G1-F1
#
_entry.id   AF-A0A090S2G1-F1
#
_cell.length_a   1.000
_cell.length_b   1.000
_cell.length_c   1.000
_cell.angle_alpha   90.00
_cell.angle_beta   90.00
_cell.angle_gamma   90.00
#
_symmetry.space_group_name_H-M   'P 1'
#
loop_
_entity.id
_entity.type
_entity.pdbx_description
1 polymer ?
#
loop_
_entity_poly.entity_id
_entity_poly.type
_entity_poly.pdbx_seq_one_letter_code
_entity_poly.pdbx_strand_id
1 'polypeptide(L)'
;MGGNDLDIYIAFRRFMHAFGMGTKRHSGLDIPVTQFWNPIAINDVQAQRKFYAHDNLKELRLLAKEALEPEKVNRLVALHQETLGYAVIREAEKAKIALEESAEYQAMLDLYSEHVGIEITQSDMAAAIDNPTKKIQALVKEAAQQAGTLPDVIYMTGGSARSSVLRTAVQDVLPNIPVVSGNYFGSVTAGLARWADVCFK
;
A
#
# COMPACT_ATOMS: atom_id res chain seq x y z
N MET A 1 -4.69 10.21 -1.06
CA MET A 1 -4.11 9.22 -0.13
C MET A 1 -5.25 8.51 0.58
N GLY A 2 -5.28 7.18 0.52
CA GLY A 2 -6.37 6.34 1.05
C GLY A 2 -5.89 5.37 2.13
N GLY A 3 -6.80 4.53 2.64
CA GLY A 3 -6.49 3.56 3.69
C GLY A 3 -5.33 2.62 3.31
N ASN A 4 -5.34 2.10 2.08
CA ASN A 4 -4.41 1.04 1.70
C ASN A 4 -3.06 1.56 1.19
N ASP A 5 -2.79 2.87 1.28
CA ASP A 5 -1.56 3.45 0.74
C ASP A 5 -0.32 2.84 1.39
N LEU A 6 -0.33 2.62 2.70
CA LEU A 6 0.78 1.97 3.39
C LEU A 6 1.03 0.55 2.88
N ASP A 7 -0.04 -0.21 2.65
CA ASP A 7 0.04 -1.58 2.17
C ASP A 7 0.59 -1.64 0.74
N ILE A 8 0.22 -0.66 -0.11
CA ILE A 8 0.78 -0.48 -1.45
C ILE A 8 2.28 -0.22 -1.38
N TYR A 9 2.73 0.65 -0.47
CA TYR A 9 4.16 0.94 -0.33
C TYR A 9 4.95 -0.24 0.24
N ILE A 10 4.39 -1.01 1.19
CA ILE A 10 5.00 -2.25 1.69
C ILE A 10 5.12 -3.27 0.55
N ALA A 11 4.03 -3.54 -0.16
CA ALA A 11 4.02 -4.45 -1.31
C ALA A 11 5.02 -4.01 -2.39
N PHE A 12 5.04 -2.73 -2.72
CA PHE A 12 5.94 -2.17 -3.72
C PHE A 12 7.40 -2.35 -3.31
N ARG A 13 7.77 -1.94 -2.09
CA ARG A 13 9.16 -1.90 -1.64
C ARG A 13 9.71 -3.26 -1.21
N ARG A 14 8.86 -4.20 -0.83
CA ARG A 14 9.28 -5.51 -0.29
C ARG A 14 8.85 -6.67 -1.17
N PHE A 15 7.59 -6.70 -1.58
CA PHE A 15 7.03 -7.89 -2.22
C PHE A 15 7.43 -7.95 -3.70
N MET A 16 7.42 -6.82 -4.40
CA MET A 16 7.73 -6.78 -5.83
C MET A 16 9.15 -7.22 -6.19
N HIS A 17 10.09 -7.26 -5.23
CA HIS A 17 11.41 -7.86 -5.44
C HIS A 17 11.33 -9.35 -5.79
N ALA A 18 10.38 -10.09 -5.20
CA ALA A 18 10.15 -11.50 -5.55
C ALA A 18 9.55 -11.66 -6.97
N PHE A 19 9.01 -10.58 -7.53
CA PHE A 19 8.43 -10.48 -8.88
C PHE A 19 9.39 -9.80 -9.88
N GLY A 20 10.64 -9.54 -9.50
CA GLY A 20 11.69 -9.05 -10.40
C GLY A 20 11.99 -7.55 -10.28
N MET A 21 11.38 -6.84 -9.33
CA MET A 21 11.75 -5.45 -9.09
C MET A 21 13.22 -5.35 -8.66
N GLY A 22 13.98 -4.48 -9.33
CA GLY A 22 15.42 -4.32 -9.12
C GLY A 22 16.29 -5.20 -10.03
N THR A 23 15.69 -6.12 -10.79
CA THR A 23 16.41 -6.82 -11.85
C THR A 23 16.64 -5.90 -13.06
N LYS A 24 17.62 -6.26 -13.89
CA LYS A 24 17.93 -5.56 -15.14
C LYS A 24 17.63 -6.44 -16.34
N ARG A 25 17.52 -5.82 -17.50
CA ARG A 25 17.52 -6.51 -18.79
C ARG A 25 18.95 -6.88 -19.20
N HIS A 26 19.10 -7.83 -20.12
CA HIS A 26 20.38 -8.16 -20.76
C HIS A 26 21.05 -6.95 -21.42
N SER A 27 20.27 -5.94 -21.81
CA SER A 27 20.77 -4.65 -22.31
C SER A 27 21.35 -3.73 -21.22
N GLY A 28 21.27 -4.11 -19.95
CA GLY A 28 21.68 -3.31 -18.80
C GLY A 28 20.65 -2.29 -18.31
N LEU A 29 19.51 -2.15 -19.01
CA LEU A 29 18.42 -1.24 -18.65
C LEU A 29 17.50 -1.85 -17.61
N ASP A 30 16.96 -1.02 -16.71
CA ASP A 30 15.96 -1.45 -15.75
C ASP A 30 14.61 -1.79 -16.43
N ILE A 31 13.81 -2.62 -15.74
CA ILE A 31 12.40 -2.84 -16.08
C ILE A 31 11.58 -1.62 -15.61
N PRO A 32 10.64 -1.11 -16.41
CA PRO A 32 9.83 0.05 -16.02
C PRO A 32 9.12 -0.18 -14.68
N VAL A 33 9.29 0.77 -13.74
CA VAL A 33 8.72 0.71 -12.39
C VAL A 33 7.20 0.55 -12.40
N THR A 34 6.52 1.09 -13.42
CA THR A 34 5.07 0.95 -13.60
C THR A 34 4.61 -0.50 -13.72
N GLN A 35 5.46 -1.42 -14.18
CA GLN A 35 5.13 -2.85 -14.24
C GLN A 35 5.00 -3.46 -12.84
N PHE A 36 5.65 -2.88 -11.82
CA PHE A 36 5.57 -3.33 -10.43
C PHE A 36 4.57 -2.53 -9.60
N TRP A 37 4.38 -1.24 -9.92
CA TRP A 37 3.44 -0.37 -9.19
C TRP A 37 1.98 -0.59 -9.60
N ASN A 38 1.71 -0.62 -10.91
CA ASN A 38 0.35 -0.70 -11.42
C ASN A 38 -0.46 -1.92 -10.95
N PRO A 39 0.09 -3.15 -10.81
CA PRO A 39 -0.68 -4.31 -10.34
C PRO A 39 -1.15 -4.19 -8.89
N ILE A 40 -0.45 -3.42 -8.07
CA ILE A 40 -0.72 -3.29 -6.63
C ILE A 40 -1.39 -1.96 -6.29
N ALA A 41 -1.46 -1.01 -7.22
CA ALA A 41 -2.18 0.25 -7.08
C ALA A 41 -3.71 0.05 -7.12
N ILE A 42 -4.26 -0.70 -6.17
CA ILE A 42 -5.70 -1.05 -6.10
C ILE A 42 -6.64 0.15 -5.89
N ASN A 43 -6.07 1.30 -5.50
CA ASN A 43 -6.78 2.59 -5.39
C ASN A 43 -6.78 3.37 -6.73
N ASP A 44 -6.07 2.89 -7.76
CA ASP A 44 -5.99 3.52 -9.09
C ASP A 44 -6.53 2.55 -10.15
N VAL A 45 -7.80 2.75 -10.49
CA VAL A 45 -8.51 1.95 -11.51
C VAL A 45 -7.82 2.03 -12.88
N GLN A 46 -7.23 3.18 -13.23
CA GLN A 46 -6.56 3.34 -14.53
C GLN A 46 -5.24 2.58 -14.57
N ALA A 47 -4.47 2.59 -13.47
CA ALA A 47 -3.25 1.79 -13.35
C ALA A 47 -3.55 0.29 -13.44
N GLN A 48 -4.54 -0.19 -12.67
CA GLN A 48 -4.99 -1.58 -12.72
C GLN A 48 -5.42 -1.98 -14.13
N ARG A 49 -6.28 -1.18 -14.78
CA ARG A 49 -6.75 -1.44 -16.14
C ARG A 49 -5.60 -1.53 -17.15
N LYS A 50 -4.62 -0.64 -17.06
CA LYS A 50 -3.44 -0.67 -17.93
C LYS A 50 -2.60 -1.93 -17.71
N PHE A 51 -2.38 -2.30 -16.44
CA PHE A 51 -1.58 -3.49 -16.14
C PHE A 51 -2.24 -4.76 -16.65
N TYR A 52 -3.52 -4.98 -16.35
CA TYR A 52 -4.26 -6.18 -16.75
C TYR A 52 -4.72 -6.19 -18.22
N ALA A 53 -4.38 -5.16 -19.00
CA ALA A 53 -4.68 -5.13 -20.42
C ALA A 53 -3.96 -6.27 -21.17
N HIS A 54 -4.60 -6.79 -22.21
CA HIS A 54 -4.05 -7.88 -23.03
C HIS A 54 -2.71 -7.50 -23.69
N ASP A 55 -2.55 -6.25 -24.12
CA ASP A 55 -1.31 -5.79 -24.75
C ASP A 55 -0.14 -5.75 -23.76
N ASN A 56 -0.40 -5.42 -22.50
CA ASN A 56 0.63 -5.43 -21.46
C ASN A 56 1.13 -6.85 -21.17
N LEU A 57 0.30 -7.89 -21.31
CA LEU A 57 0.75 -9.28 -21.14
C LEU A 57 1.84 -9.66 -22.15
N LYS A 58 1.76 -9.15 -23.39
CA LYS A 58 2.80 -9.39 -24.40
C LYS A 58 4.10 -8.69 -24.01
N GLU A 59 4.01 -7.47 -23.50
CA GLU A 59 5.16 -6.72 -22.98
C GLU A 59 5.81 -7.43 -21.80
N LEU A 60 5.03 -7.88 -20.81
CA LEU A 60 5.55 -8.62 -19.65
C LEU A 60 6.29 -9.90 -20.06
N ARG A 61 5.77 -10.65 -21.04
CA ARG A 61 6.44 -11.85 -21.57
C ARG A 61 7.74 -11.53 -22.31
N LEU A 62 7.80 -10.38 -22.99
CA LEU A 62 9.04 -9.91 -23.60
C LEU A 62 10.06 -9.53 -22.53
N LEU A 63 9.64 -8.74 -21.54
CA LEU A 63 10.47 -8.35 -20.40
C LEU A 63 11.01 -9.57 -19.65
N ALA A 64 10.20 -10.62 -19.46
CA ALA A 64 10.65 -11.86 -18.83
C ALA A 64 11.77 -12.56 -19.60
N LYS A 65 11.74 -12.54 -20.94
CA LYS A 65 12.82 -13.11 -21.77
C LYS A 65 14.07 -12.24 -21.79
N GLU A 66 13.92 -10.95 -21.60
CA GLU A 66 15.02 -9.99 -21.61
C GLU A 66 15.67 -9.81 -20.23
N ALA A 67 15.05 -10.26 -19.15
CA ALA A 67 15.51 -10.05 -17.78
C ALA A 67 16.70 -10.94 -17.41
N LEU A 68 17.58 -10.43 -16.54
CA LEU A 68 18.66 -11.20 -15.93
C LEU A 68 18.13 -12.25 -14.93
N GLU A 69 16.97 -11.99 -14.32
CA GLU A 69 16.26 -12.91 -13.40
C GLU A 69 14.87 -13.27 -14.00
N PRO A 70 14.84 -14.06 -15.09
CA PRO A 70 13.61 -14.36 -15.82
C PRO A 70 12.57 -15.08 -14.97
N GLU A 71 12.99 -15.92 -14.01
CA GLU A 71 12.10 -16.62 -13.09
C GLU A 71 11.26 -15.66 -12.23
N LYS A 72 11.87 -14.56 -11.74
CA LYS A 72 11.15 -13.57 -10.95
C LYS A 72 10.17 -12.77 -11.80
N VAL A 73 10.56 -12.39 -13.01
CA VAL A 73 9.66 -11.66 -13.93
C VAL A 73 8.54 -12.56 -14.45
N ASN A 74 8.76 -13.87 -14.58
CA ASN A 74 7.69 -14.83 -14.87
C ASN A 74 6.64 -14.88 -13.76
N ARG A 75 7.00 -14.66 -12.49
CA ARG A 75 6.01 -14.48 -11.41
C ARG A 75 5.17 -13.22 -11.63
N LEU A 76 5.73 -12.14 -12.18
CA LEU A 76 4.97 -10.94 -12.54
C LEU A 76 3.98 -11.23 -13.69
N VAL A 77 4.39 -12.06 -14.65
CA VAL A 77 3.49 -12.58 -15.71
C VAL A 77 2.36 -13.41 -15.08
N ALA A 78 2.64 -14.29 -14.13
CA ALA A 78 1.63 -15.05 -13.41
C ALA A 78 0.67 -14.13 -12.61
N LEU A 79 1.20 -13.12 -11.91
CA LEU A 79 0.41 -12.10 -11.20
C LEU A 79 -0.60 -11.45 -12.14
N HIS A 80 -0.19 -11.10 -13.38
CA HIS A 80 -1.08 -10.58 -14.41
C HIS A 80 -2.18 -11.58 -14.77
N GLN A 81 -1.81 -12.79 -15.16
CA GLN A 81 -2.74 -13.80 -15.66
C GLN A 81 -3.75 -14.26 -14.59
N GLU A 82 -3.31 -14.32 -13.34
CA GLU A 82 -4.08 -14.78 -12.18
C GLU A 82 -4.78 -13.63 -11.45
N THR A 83 -4.56 -12.38 -11.87
CA THR A 83 -5.14 -11.17 -11.27
C THR A 83 -4.86 -11.03 -9.76
N LEU A 84 -3.61 -11.30 -9.36
CA LEU A 84 -3.23 -11.44 -7.94
C LEU A 84 -2.91 -10.12 -7.23
N GLY A 85 -3.07 -8.96 -7.87
CA GLY A 85 -2.77 -7.65 -7.28
C GLY A 85 -3.42 -7.42 -5.91
N TYR A 86 -4.69 -7.81 -5.76
CA TYR A 86 -5.39 -7.72 -4.48
C TYR A 86 -4.84 -8.70 -3.43
N ALA A 87 -4.48 -9.93 -3.83
CA ALA A 87 -3.89 -10.90 -2.91
C ALA A 87 -2.54 -10.41 -2.36
N VAL A 88 -1.73 -9.78 -3.21
CA VAL A 88 -0.48 -9.13 -2.82
C VAL A 88 -0.71 -8.04 -1.78
N ILE A 89 -1.67 -7.14 -2.02
CA ILE A 89 -1.99 -6.07 -1.06
C ILE A 89 -2.54 -6.62 0.26
N ARG A 90 -3.43 -7.61 0.19
CA ARG A 90 -3.98 -8.25 1.39
C ARG A 90 -2.87 -8.89 2.22
N GLU A 91 -1.88 -9.49 1.60
CA GLU A 91 -0.75 -10.10 2.30
C GLU A 91 0.19 -9.03 2.90
N ALA A 92 0.38 -7.90 2.20
CA ALA A 92 1.10 -6.75 2.75
C ALA A 92 0.38 -6.14 3.97
N GLU A 93 -0.96 -6.10 3.96
CA GLU A 93 -1.76 -5.67 5.12
C GLU A 93 -1.59 -6.62 6.31
N LYS A 94 -1.58 -7.95 6.08
CA LYS A 94 -1.29 -8.92 7.14
C LYS A 94 0.11 -8.73 7.71
N ALA A 95 1.12 -8.55 6.86
CA ALA A 95 2.48 -8.29 7.27
C ALA A 95 2.56 -7.03 8.14
N LYS A 96 1.88 -5.96 7.73
CA LYS A 96 1.79 -4.70 8.49
C LYS A 96 1.25 -4.94 9.89
N ILE A 97 0.13 -5.65 10.01
CA ILE A 97 -0.52 -5.95 11.30
C ILE A 97 0.39 -6.84 12.16
N ALA A 98 0.96 -7.91 11.59
CA ALA A 98 1.81 -8.83 12.34
C ALA A 98 3.07 -8.17 12.90
N LEU A 99 3.68 -7.25 12.14
CA LEU A 99 4.88 -6.51 12.53
C LEU A 99 4.64 -5.39 13.56
N GLU A 100 3.39 -5.17 13.98
CA GLU A 100 3.09 -4.33 15.15
C GLU A 100 3.45 -5.05 16.46
N GLU A 101 3.35 -6.38 16.50
CA GLU A 101 3.60 -7.20 17.70
C GLU A 101 4.83 -8.11 17.58
N SER A 102 5.38 -8.28 16.37
CA SER A 102 6.51 -9.16 16.06
C SER A 102 7.63 -8.41 15.32
N ALA A 103 8.88 -8.82 15.53
CA ALA A 103 10.03 -8.22 14.84
C ALA A 103 10.14 -8.63 13.35
N GLU A 104 9.60 -9.80 13.02
CA GLU A 104 9.71 -10.42 11.69
C GLU A 104 8.38 -11.09 11.31
N TYR A 105 8.14 -11.18 10.01
CA TYR A 105 7.00 -11.86 9.42
C TYR A 105 7.40 -12.52 8.11
N GLN A 106 6.91 -13.74 7.87
CA GLN A 106 7.07 -14.45 6.62
C GLN A 106 5.73 -14.41 5.86
N ALA A 107 5.65 -13.55 4.86
CA ALA A 107 4.52 -13.49 3.94
C ALA A 107 4.57 -14.67 2.97
N MET A 108 3.41 -15.22 2.63
CA MET A 108 3.31 -16.31 1.65
C MET A 108 2.31 -15.92 0.56
N LEU A 109 2.76 -15.94 -0.70
CA LEU A 109 1.93 -15.68 -1.86
C LEU A 109 1.78 -16.96 -2.68
N ASP A 110 0.54 -17.34 -2.93
CA ASP A 110 0.20 -18.51 -3.72
C ASP A 110 0.01 -18.11 -5.18
N LEU A 111 0.87 -18.64 -6.05
CA LEU A 111 0.68 -18.63 -7.50
C LEU A 111 0.27 -20.05 -7.91
N TYR A 112 -0.40 -20.22 -9.05
CA TYR A 112 -0.74 -21.58 -9.51
C TYR A 112 0.49 -22.48 -9.71
N SER A 113 1.65 -21.91 -10.01
CA SER A 113 2.88 -22.66 -10.25
C SER A 113 3.73 -22.91 -9.01
N GLU A 114 3.65 -22.05 -7.98
CA GLU A 114 4.53 -22.11 -6.81
C GLU A 114 4.01 -21.30 -5.61
N HIS A 115 4.59 -21.54 -4.44
CA HIS A 115 4.43 -20.71 -3.25
C HIS A 115 5.66 -19.79 -3.09
N VAL A 116 5.43 -18.48 -3.03
CA VAL A 116 6.49 -17.47 -2.93
C VAL A 116 6.53 -16.93 -1.52
N GLY A 117 7.56 -17.33 -0.76
CA GLY A 117 7.86 -16.80 0.56
C GLY A 117 8.62 -15.48 0.50
N ILE A 118 8.19 -14.49 1.28
CA ILE A 118 8.82 -13.17 1.39
C ILE A 118 9.03 -12.85 2.87
N GLU A 119 10.29 -12.70 3.26
CA GLU A 119 10.66 -12.27 4.61
C GLU A 119 10.63 -10.74 4.70
N ILE A 120 9.99 -10.25 5.76
CA ILE A 120 9.90 -8.82 6.05
C ILE A 120 10.11 -8.58 7.54
N THR A 121 11.00 -7.66 7.86
CA THR A 121 11.26 -7.23 9.23
C THR A 121 10.50 -5.93 9.55
N GLN A 122 10.40 -5.60 10.83
CA GLN A 122 9.82 -4.34 11.28
C GLN A 122 10.58 -3.12 10.72
N SER A 123 11.91 -3.22 10.60
CA SER A 123 12.74 -2.14 10.04
C SER A 123 12.52 -1.97 8.52
N ASP A 124 12.36 -3.08 7.79
CA ASP A 124 12.01 -3.06 6.38
C ASP A 124 10.65 -2.40 6.14
N MET A 125 9.66 -2.73 6.97
CA MET A 125 8.34 -2.11 6.92
C MET A 125 8.43 -0.60 7.20
N ALA A 126 9.12 -0.20 8.27
CA ALA A 126 9.30 1.22 8.61
C ALA A 126 9.96 2.00 7.46
N ALA A 127 10.99 1.44 6.83
CA ALA A 127 11.65 2.04 5.67
C ALA A 127 10.73 2.12 4.44
N ALA A 128 9.88 1.12 4.22
CA ALA A 128 8.92 1.12 3.11
C ALA A 128 7.88 2.24 3.23
N ILE A 129 7.47 2.56 4.46
CA ILE A 129 6.40 3.53 4.74
C ILE A 129 6.87 4.91 5.19
N ASP A 130 8.18 5.16 5.29
CA ASP A 130 8.73 6.47 5.68
C ASP A 130 8.23 7.62 4.78
N ASN A 131 8.35 7.46 3.46
CA ASN A 131 7.90 8.46 2.49
C ASN A 131 6.38 8.74 2.53
N PRO A 132 5.48 7.74 2.46
CA PRO A 132 4.05 8.01 2.58
C PRO A 132 3.68 8.62 3.95
N THR A 133 4.36 8.22 5.03
CA THR A 133 4.16 8.80 6.36
C THR A 133 4.52 10.30 6.39
N LYS A 134 5.66 10.69 5.82
CA LYS A 134 6.05 12.11 5.68
C LYS A 134 5.04 12.92 4.88
N LYS A 135 4.46 12.34 3.82
CA LYS A 135 3.39 13.00 3.05
C LYS A 135 2.14 13.22 3.90
N ILE A 136 1.76 12.26 4.76
CA ILE A 136 0.63 12.42 5.69
C ILE A 136 0.93 13.56 6.68
N GLN A 137 2.13 13.60 7.24
CA GLN A 137 2.55 14.69 8.14
C GLN A 137 2.46 16.06 7.47
N ALA A 138 2.92 16.16 6.21
CA ALA A 138 2.83 17.39 5.44
C ALA A 138 1.37 17.84 5.25
N LEU A 139 0.46 16.91 4.92
CA LEU A 139 -0.98 17.21 4.77
C LEU A 139 -1.63 17.66 6.08
N VAL A 140 -1.28 17.05 7.21
CA VAL A 140 -1.76 17.47 8.53
C VAL A 140 -1.29 18.89 8.86
N LYS A 141 -0.01 19.18 8.59
CA LYS A 141 0.57 20.51 8.80
C LYS A 141 -0.10 21.56 7.92
N GLU A 142 -0.30 21.24 6.65
CA GLU A 142 -0.99 22.11 5.70
C GLU A 142 -2.42 22.41 6.15
N ALA A 143 -3.18 21.39 6.57
CA ALA A 143 -4.54 21.57 7.06
C ALA A 143 -4.60 22.47 8.30
N ALA A 144 -3.68 22.29 9.26
CA ALA A 144 -3.59 23.15 10.44
C ALA A 144 -3.23 24.60 10.07
N GLN A 145 -2.33 24.80 9.10
CA GLN A 145 -1.98 26.12 8.60
C GLN A 145 -3.16 26.81 7.91
N GLN A 146 -3.90 26.08 7.06
CA GLN A 146 -5.09 26.60 6.38
C GLN A 146 -6.21 26.96 7.37
N ALA A 147 -6.37 26.20 8.44
CA ALA A 147 -7.37 26.49 9.48
C ALA A 147 -7.03 27.75 10.31
N GLY A 148 -5.76 28.15 10.36
CA GLY A 148 -5.30 29.28 11.17
C GLY A 148 -5.41 29.08 12.70
N THR A 149 -5.75 27.87 13.14
CA THR A 149 -5.86 27.47 14.55
C THR A 149 -5.50 25.99 14.71
N LEU A 150 -5.14 25.61 15.93
CA LEU A 150 -4.95 24.21 16.28
C LEU A 150 -6.31 23.58 16.65
N PRO A 151 -6.52 22.29 16.32
CA PRO A 151 -7.70 21.57 16.76
C PRO A 151 -7.61 21.19 18.25
N ASP A 152 -8.75 21.08 18.93
CA ASP A 152 -8.82 20.56 20.30
C ASP A 152 -8.64 19.04 20.38
N VAL A 153 -8.96 18.35 19.28
CA VAL A 153 -8.94 16.89 19.19
C VAL A 153 -8.66 16.42 17.76
N ILE A 154 -7.92 15.32 17.63
CA ILE A 154 -7.69 14.64 16.36
C ILE A 154 -8.53 13.38 16.34
N TYR A 155 -9.54 13.32 15.47
CA TYR A 155 -10.37 12.14 15.28
C TYR A 155 -9.84 11.29 14.11
N MET A 156 -9.32 10.10 14.38
CA MET A 156 -8.84 9.18 13.34
C MET A 156 -9.89 8.12 13.00
N THR A 157 -10.13 7.89 11.70
CA THR A 157 -11.07 6.87 11.17
C THR A 157 -10.52 6.17 9.92
N GLY A 158 -11.14 5.06 9.52
CA GLY A 158 -10.68 4.15 8.47
C GLY A 158 -9.84 2.99 9.03
N GLY A 159 -9.64 1.93 8.23
CA GLY A 159 -8.88 0.75 8.65
C GLY A 159 -7.46 1.10 9.12
N SER A 160 -6.82 2.04 8.46
CA SER A 160 -5.44 2.47 8.76
C SER A 160 -5.33 3.37 9.98
N ALA A 161 -6.43 3.88 10.53
CA ALA A 161 -6.39 4.65 11.79
C ALA A 161 -6.00 3.81 13.01
N ARG A 162 -5.94 2.48 12.88
CA ARG A 162 -5.38 1.61 13.92
C ARG A 162 -3.86 1.57 13.91
N SER A 163 -3.23 1.92 12.78
CA SER A 163 -1.78 1.87 12.63
C SER A 163 -1.09 2.76 13.66
N SER A 164 -0.24 2.14 14.47
CA SER A 164 0.60 2.84 15.44
C SER A 164 1.51 3.87 14.75
N VAL A 165 2.06 3.53 13.59
CA VAL A 165 2.91 4.40 12.78
C VAL A 165 2.18 5.68 12.36
N LEU A 166 0.94 5.57 11.89
CA LEU A 166 0.17 6.76 11.50
C LEU A 166 -0.23 7.62 12.69
N ARG A 167 -0.57 6.99 13.83
CA ARG A 167 -0.85 7.73 15.06
C ARG A 167 0.35 8.55 15.51
N THR A 168 1.51 7.89 15.63
CA THR A 168 2.77 8.57 16.00
C THR A 168 3.08 9.69 15.02
N ALA A 169 2.99 9.43 13.71
CA ALA A 169 3.29 10.44 12.71
C ALA A 169 2.40 11.69 12.83
N VAL A 170 1.11 11.51 13.10
CA VAL A 170 0.17 12.63 13.33
C VAL A 170 0.48 13.34 14.66
N GLN A 171 0.77 12.58 15.71
CA GLN A 171 1.17 13.10 17.02
C GLN A 171 2.46 13.91 16.95
N ASP A 172 3.43 13.52 16.11
CA ASP A 172 4.69 14.26 15.92
C ASP A 172 4.46 15.67 15.36
N VAL A 173 3.41 15.85 14.55
CA VAL A 173 3.03 17.15 14.00
C VAL A 173 2.23 17.98 15.02
N LEU A 174 1.41 17.33 15.85
CA LEU A 174 0.50 17.94 16.82
C LEU A 174 0.64 17.27 18.21
N PRO A 175 1.77 17.46 18.92
CA PRO A 175 2.14 16.63 20.07
C PRO A 175 1.21 16.75 21.27
N ASN A 176 0.56 17.90 21.45
CA ASN A 176 -0.28 18.18 22.60
C ASN A 176 -1.78 17.98 22.32
N ILE A 177 -2.15 17.52 21.12
CA ILE A 177 -3.56 17.33 20.77
C ILE A 177 -3.94 15.87 20.97
N PRO A 178 -4.99 15.57 21.76
CA PRO A 178 -5.42 14.20 21.99
C PRO A 178 -5.89 13.56 20.68
N VAL A 179 -5.38 12.35 20.41
CA VAL A 179 -5.86 11.51 19.32
C VAL A 179 -6.94 10.59 19.86
N VAL A 180 -8.17 10.81 19.42
CA VAL A 180 -9.32 9.98 19.77
C VAL A 180 -9.71 9.09 18.60
N SER A 181 -10.42 8.01 18.90
CA SER A 181 -10.88 7.07 17.89
C SER A 181 -12.28 6.61 18.22
N GLY A 182 -13.17 6.64 17.23
CA GLY A 182 -14.50 6.06 17.31
C GLY A 182 -14.59 4.75 16.54
N ASN A 183 -15.75 4.44 15.96
CA ASN A 183 -15.91 3.26 15.11
C ASN A 183 -15.11 3.42 13.80
N TYR A 184 -13.98 2.72 13.71
CA TYR A 184 -13.04 2.76 12.59
C TYR A 184 -13.65 2.43 11.22
N PHE A 185 -14.73 1.66 11.16
CA PHE A 185 -15.34 1.23 9.90
C PHE A 185 -16.69 1.92 9.61
N GLY A 186 -17.43 2.29 10.66
CA GLY A 186 -18.80 2.80 10.53
C GLY A 186 -18.94 4.31 10.67
N SER A 187 -17.91 5.07 11.04
CA SER A 187 -18.11 6.47 11.43
C SER A 187 -18.59 7.38 10.29
N VAL A 188 -18.09 7.17 9.07
CA VAL A 188 -18.49 7.98 7.90
C VAL A 188 -19.93 7.67 7.52
N THR A 189 -20.27 6.38 7.37
CA THR A 189 -21.64 5.94 7.06
C THR A 189 -22.64 6.38 8.13
N ALA A 190 -22.28 6.28 9.41
CA ALA A 190 -23.11 6.76 10.51
C ALA A 190 -23.33 8.27 10.45
N GLY A 191 -22.28 9.05 10.14
CA GLY A 191 -22.37 10.49 9.96
C GLY A 191 -23.31 10.89 8.80
N LEU A 192 -23.15 10.23 7.64
CA LEU A 192 -24.01 10.47 6.47
C LEU A 192 -25.47 10.08 6.74
N ALA A 193 -25.72 8.94 7.38
CA ALA A 193 -27.07 8.50 7.74
C ALA A 193 -27.74 9.48 8.72
N ARG A 194 -26.99 9.96 9.73
CA ARG A 194 -27.48 10.96 10.67
C ARG A 194 -27.78 12.30 9.99
N TRP A 195 -26.96 12.71 9.02
CA TRP A 195 -27.22 13.92 8.25
C TRP A 195 -28.47 13.80 7.37
N ALA A 196 -28.66 12.64 6.73
CA ALA A 196 -29.86 12.37 5.94
C ALA A 196 -31.15 12.46 6.79
N ASP A 197 -31.12 11.94 8.02
CA ASP A 197 -32.24 12.05 8.96
C ASP A 197 -32.56 13.51 9.35
N VAL A 198 -31.58 14.42 9.31
CA VAL A 198 -31.80 15.87 9.54
C VAL A 198 -32.38 16.54 8.29
N CYS A 199 -31.92 16.17 7.09
CA CYS A 199 -32.32 16.83 5.85
C CYS A 199 -33.68 16.37 5.30
N PHE A 200 -34.09 15.14 5.60
CA PHE A 200 -35.26 14.50 4.97
C PHE A 200 -36.37 14.10 5.96
N LYS A 201 -36.37 14.73 7.14
CA LYS A 201 -37.49 14.70 8.09
C LYS A 201 -38.47 15.83 7.86
#